data_AF-A0AAW2PTK1-F1
#
_entry.id   AF-A0AAW2PTK1-F1
#
_cell.length_a   1.000
_cell.length_b   1.000
_cell.length_c   1.000
_cell.angle_alpha   90.00
_cell.angle_beta   90.00
_cell.angle_gamma   90.00
#
_symmetry.space_group_name_H-M   'P 1'
#
loop_
_entity.id
_entity.type
_entity.pdbx_description
1 polymer ?
#
loop_
_entity_poly.entity_id
_entity_poly.type
_entity_poly.pdbx_seq_one_letter_code
_entity_poly.pdbx_strand_id
1 'polypeptide(L)'
;MTLGTSTNPMHYYDVSLVDGFNLPVSMIPAGGGSACGVAACEADVNVCCPENLAVRREGKVVGCKSACLATGADRYCCTGEYASPNTCKPTAFGHLFKAICPRAYSYAYDESSGLKTCRASRYVITFCPPN
;
A
#
# COMPACT_ATOMS: atom_id res chain seq x y z
N MET A 1 -2.03 -10.15 0.73
CA MET A 1 -2.59 -11.09 -0.27
C MET A 1 -3.37 -12.20 0.43
N THR A 2 -4.57 -12.46 -0.06
CA THR A 2 -5.47 -13.54 0.34
C THR A 2 -5.74 -14.39 -0.89
N LEU A 3 -5.33 -15.66 -0.86
CA LEU A 3 -5.50 -16.60 -1.96
C LEU A 3 -6.85 -17.32 -1.85
N GLY A 4 -7.39 -17.69 -3.00
CA GLY A 4 -8.65 -18.41 -3.11
C GLY A 4 -8.49 -19.88 -2.72
N THR A 5 -9.62 -20.56 -2.61
CA THR A 5 -9.72 -22.00 -2.32
C THR A 5 -10.38 -22.74 -3.49
N SER A 6 -10.51 -24.06 -3.37
CA SER A 6 -11.26 -24.87 -4.32
C SER A 6 -12.76 -24.49 -4.41
N THR A 7 -13.34 -23.94 -3.35
CA THR A 7 -14.74 -23.51 -3.30
C THR A 7 -14.94 -22.05 -3.72
N ASN A 8 -13.91 -21.20 -3.59
CA ASN A 8 -13.91 -19.84 -4.10
C ASN A 8 -12.52 -19.48 -4.66
N PRO A 9 -12.31 -19.53 -5.98
CA PRO A 9 -10.99 -19.33 -6.60
C PRO A 9 -10.57 -17.84 -6.67
N MET A 10 -11.32 -16.92 -6.05
CA MET A 10 -11.02 -15.49 -6.08
C MET A 10 -9.88 -15.14 -5.14
N HIS A 11 -8.90 -14.40 -5.65
CA HIS A 11 -7.78 -13.87 -4.89
C HIS A 11 -7.96 -12.37 -4.68
N TYR A 12 -7.48 -11.87 -3.55
CA TYR A 12 -7.43 -10.45 -3.20
C TYR A 12 -5.99 -10.07 -2.86
N TYR A 13 -5.47 -9.02 -3.47
CA TYR A 13 -4.06 -8.67 -3.36
C TYR A 13 -3.84 -7.18 -3.56
N ASP A 14 -2.78 -6.68 -2.94
CA ASP A 14 -2.49 -5.27 -2.81
C ASP A 14 -1.02 -5.07 -2.45
N VAL A 15 -0.51 -3.88 -2.78
CA VAL A 15 0.70 -3.30 -2.18
C VAL A 15 0.19 -2.23 -1.23
N SER A 16 0.75 -2.18 -0.02
CA SER A 16 0.23 -1.32 1.05
C SER A 16 1.32 -0.48 1.68
N LEU A 17 1.02 0.81 1.83
CA LEU A 17 1.82 1.81 2.55
C LEU A 17 1.22 2.13 3.93
N VAL A 18 0.26 1.33 4.40
CA VAL A 18 -0.38 1.50 5.73
C VAL A 18 0.66 1.43 6.85
N ASP A 19 1.69 0.63 6.66
CA ASP A 19 2.84 0.49 7.56
C ASP A 19 4.09 1.25 7.06
N GLY A 20 3.89 2.20 6.15
CA GLY A 20 4.95 3.00 5.57
C GLY A 20 5.65 2.33 4.39
N PHE A 21 6.86 2.80 4.11
CA PHE A 21 7.64 2.49 2.92
C PHE A 21 9.11 2.29 3.29
N ASN A 22 9.80 1.41 2.57
CA ASN A 22 11.25 1.30 2.59
C ASN A 22 11.85 1.15 1.18
N LEU A 23 11.21 0.38 0.30
CA LEU A 23 11.65 0.16 -1.08
C LEU A 23 10.47 0.00 -2.06
N PRO A 24 10.63 0.37 -3.34
CA PRO A 24 9.60 0.18 -4.34
C PRO A 24 9.27 -1.30 -4.58
N VAL A 25 7.99 -1.61 -4.80
CA VAL A 25 7.52 -2.98 -5.04
C VAL A 25 6.34 -3.00 -6.01
N SER A 26 6.32 -4.00 -6.89
CA SER A 26 5.14 -4.32 -7.70
C SER A 26 4.74 -5.78 -7.56
N MET A 27 3.45 -6.03 -7.68
CA MET A 27 2.86 -7.35 -7.68
C MET A 27 1.95 -7.49 -8.90
N ILE A 28 2.34 -8.40 -9.79
CA ILE A 28 1.67 -8.64 -11.07
C ILE A 28 1.18 -10.11 -11.10
N PRO A 29 -0.11 -10.36 -11.27
CA PRO A 29 -0.62 -11.71 -11.47
C PRO A 29 -0.18 -12.24 -12.85
N ALA A 30 0.22 -13.50 -12.91
CA ALA A 30 0.52 -14.19 -14.17
C ALA A 30 -0.35 -15.43 -14.33
N GLY A 31 -0.74 -15.71 -15.58
CA GLY A 31 -1.67 -16.79 -15.89
C GLY A 31 -3.10 -16.58 -15.37
N GLY A 32 -3.48 -15.32 -15.10
CA GLY A 32 -4.85 -14.92 -14.80
C GLY A 32 -5.58 -14.32 -16.00
N GLY A 33 -6.89 -14.10 -15.87
CA GLY A 33 -7.70 -13.46 -16.92
C GLY A 33 -7.23 -12.02 -17.22
N SER A 34 -7.53 -11.52 -18.42
CA SER A 34 -7.10 -10.21 -18.95
C SER A 34 -7.55 -8.99 -18.12
N ALA A 35 -8.41 -9.17 -17.13
CA ALA A 35 -8.93 -8.10 -16.26
C ALA A 35 -8.17 -7.93 -14.93
N CYS A 36 -7.12 -8.71 -14.68
CA CYS A 36 -6.40 -8.63 -13.42
C CYS A 36 -5.50 -7.39 -13.37
N GLY A 37 -5.77 -6.49 -12.43
CA GLY A 37 -4.98 -5.26 -12.25
C GLY A 37 -3.58 -5.50 -11.69
N VAL A 38 -2.78 -4.43 -11.65
CA VAL A 38 -1.46 -4.42 -11.01
C VAL A 38 -1.55 -3.66 -9.69
N ALA A 39 -1.02 -4.27 -8.62
CA ALA A 39 -0.83 -3.63 -7.33
C ALA A 39 0.64 -3.20 -7.21
N ALA A 40 0.90 -1.91 -7.01
CA ALA A 40 2.29 -1.43 -7.04
C ALA A 40 2.49 -0.07 -6.37
N CYS A 41 3.70 0.11 -5.85
CA CYS A 41 4.31 1.39 -5.50
C CYS A 41 5.74 1.39 -6.07
N GLU A 42 5.91 1.94 -7.27
CA GLU A 42 7.16 1.84 -8.05
C GLU A 42 8.07 3.05 -7.83
N ALA A 43 7.51 4.16 -7.37
CA ALA A 43 8.25 5.35 -7.04
C ALA A 43 8.98 5.21 -5.70
N ASP A 44 10.12 5.87 -5.56
CA ASP A 44 10.85 5.98 -4.30
C ASP A 44 10.19 7.04 -3.40
N VAL A 45 9.33 6.59 -2.48
CA VAL A 45 8.65 7.47 -1.50
C VAL A 45 9.64 8.13 -0.54
N ASN A 46 10.86 7.57 -0.37
CA ASN A 46 11.87 8.15 0.52
C ASN A 46 12.30 9.56 0.08
N VAL A 47 12.25 9.85 -1.22
CA VAL A 47 12.63 11.16 -1.79
C VAL A 47 11.71 12.29 -1.33
N CYS A 48 10.43 12.00 -1.14
CA CYS A 48 9.40 12.97 -0.74
C CYS A 48 8.90 12.74 0.69
N CYS A 49 9.63 11.96 1.49
CA CYS A 49 9.20 11.62 2.84
C CYS A 49 9.26 12.85 3.75
N PRO A 50 8.16 13.24 4.42
CA PRO A 50 8.19 14.31 5.42
C PRO A 50 9.18 13.99 6.55
N GLU A 51 9.90 15.01 7.04
CA GLU A 51 10.95 14.81 8.06
C GLU A 51 10.45 14.12 9.34
N ASN A 52 9.23 14.41 9.76
CA ASN A 52 8.62 13.79 10.94
C ASN A 52 8.24 12.31 10.74
N LEU A 53 8.32 11.80 9.51
CA LEU A 53 8.07 10.40 9.15
C LEU A 53 9.34 9.68 8.69
N ALA A 54 10.42 10.40 8.43
CA ALA A 54 11.64 9.85 7.85
C ALA A 54 12.39 8.91 8.81
N VAL A 55 12.80 7.76 8.29
CA VAL A 55 13.74 6.85 8.95
C VAL A 55 15.12 7.08 8.34
N ARG A 56 16.08 7.52 9.16
CA ARG A 56 17.43 7.87 8.70
C ARG A 56 18.49 6.85 9.13
N ARG A 57 19.44 6.60 8.22
CA ARG A 57 20.70 5.87 8.44
C ARG A 57 21.80 6.60 7.68
N GLU A 58 22.90 6.91 8.36
CA GLU A 58 24.07 7.57 7.74
C GLU A 58 23.70 8.86 6.98
N GLY A 59 22.77 9.66 7.54
CA GLY A 59 22.28 10.90 6.93
C GLY A 59 21.29 10.72 5.77
N LYS A 60 21.05 9.50 5.28
CA LYS A 60 20.11 9.19 4.19
C LYS A 60 18.76 8.72 4.73
N VAL A 61 17.68 9.06 4.04
CA VAL A 61 16.34 8.50 4.30
C VAL A 61 16.30 7.10 3.70
N VAL A 62 16.09 6.08 4.54
CA VAL A 62 16.04 4.66 4.14
C VAL A 62 14.64 4.05 4.32
N GLY A 63 13.69 4.86 4.76
CA GLY A 63 12.30 4.48 4.93
C GLY A 63 11.46 5.69 5.29
N CYS A 64 10.16 5.57 5.06
CA CYS A 64 9.16 6.56 5.41
C CYS A 64 8.05 5.90 6.21
N LYS A 65 7.89 6.25 7.49
CA LYS A 65 6.80 5.74 8.31
C LYS A 65 5.46 6.23 7.77
N SER A 66 4.42 5.44 7.95
CA SER A 66 3.06 5.97 7.87
C SER A 66 2.77 6.89 9.05
N ALA A 67 1.72 7.72 8.91
CA ALA A 67 1.26 8.55 10.02
C ALA A 67 0.84 7.71 11.24
N CYS A 68 0.25 6.54 11.02
CA CYS A 68 -0.09 5.62 12.11
C CYS A 68 1.16 5.15 12.86
N LEU A 69 2.18 4.64 12.15
CA LEU A 69 3.42 4.19 12.79
C LEU A 69 4.20 5.31 13.47
N ALA A 70 4.08 6.54 12.97
CA ALA A 70 4.78 7.68 13.56
C ALA A 70 4.11 8.20 14.83
N THR A 71 2.78 8.19 14.93
CA THR A 71 2.08 8.86 16.02
C THR A 71 1.21 7.95 16.89
N GLY A 72 0.82 6.76 16.41
CA GLY A 72 -0.11 5.86 17.08
C GLY A 72 -1.52 6.43 17.30
N ALA A 73 -1.88 7.52 16.62
CA ALA A 73 -3.14 8.21 16.90
C ALA A 73 -4.29 7.54 16.14
N ASP A 74 -5.43 7.38 16.81
CA ASP A 74 -6.59 6.63 16.29
C ASP A 74 -7.05 7.11 14.91
N ARG A 75 -7.03 8.43 14.67
CA ARG A 75 -7.39 9.03 13.38
C ARG A 75 -6.50 8.60 12.21
N TYR A 76 -5.25 8.21 12.47
CA TYR A 76 -4.30 7.74 11.45
C TYR A 76 -4.27 6.22 11.37
N CYS A 77 -4.50 5.54 12.50
CA CYS A 77 -4.52 4.08 12.58
C CYS A 77 -5.90 3.48 12.28
N CYS A 78 -6.92 4.32 12.13
CA CYS A 78 -8.31 3.92 11.91
C CYS A 78 -8.84 2.98 13.01
N THR A 79 -8.62 3.37 14.27
CA THR A 79 -9.03 2.64 15.48
C THR A 79 -10.05 3.44 16.29
N GLY A 80 -10.66 2.82 17.30
CA GLY A 80 -11.65 3.48 18.17
C GLY A 80 -12.83 4.06 17.38
N GLU A 81 -13.11 5.35 17.57
CA GLU A 81 -14.18 6.06 16.83
C GLU A 81 -13.92 6.13 15.32
N TYR A 82 -12.68 5.96 14.89
CA TYR A 82 -12.26 5.92 13.48
C TYR A 82 -12.25 4.50 12.90
N ALA A 83 -12.78 3.49 13.59
CA ALA A 83 -12.77 2.09 13.14
C ALA A 83 -13.79 1.77 12.03
N SER A 84 -14.10 2.72 11.14
CA SER A 84 -14.93 2.48 9.97
C SER A 84 -14.50 3.34 8.77
N PRO A 85 -14.79 2.92 7.52
CA PRO A 85 -14.56 3.76 6.33
C PRO A 85 -15.32 5.10 6.36
N ASN A 86 -16.44 5.14 7.09
CA ASN A 86 -17.24 6.35 7.24
C ASN A 86 -16.57 7.36 8.17
N THR A 87 -15.80 6.91 9.16
CA THR A 87 -15.19 7.76 10.18
C THR A 87 -13.69 7.99 9.96
N CYS A 88 -12.94 7.02 9.41
CA CYS A 88 -11.54 7.23 9.04
C CYS A 88 -11.42 7.80 7.62
N LYS A 89 -11.05 9.08 7.53
CA LYS A 89 -10.85 9.77 6.25
C LYS A 89 -9.36 9.84 5.90
N PRO A 90 -9.02 9.85 4.60
CA PRO A 90 -7.64 10.06 4.18
C PRO A 90 -7.11 11.37 4.75
N THR A 91 -5.89 11.34 5.26
CA THR A 91 -5.20 12.51 5.81
C THR A 91 -4.23 13.08 4.79
N ALA A 92 -3.57 14.21 5.09
CA ALA A 92 -2.56 14.79 4.20
C ALA A 92 -1.47 13.76 3.81
N PHE A 93 -1.05 12.90 4.75
CA PHE A 93 -0.08 11.83 4.48
C PHE A 93 -0.66 10.72 3.60
N GLY A 94 -1.90 10.32 3.83
CA GLY A 94 -2.59 9.35 2.98
C GLY A 94 -2.77 9.87 1.55
N HIS A 95 -3.06 11.16 1.37
CA HIS A 95 -3.11 11.78 0.05
C HIS A 95 -1.74 11.86 -0.63
N LEU A 96 -0.69 12.23 0.11
CA LEU A 96 0.68 12.25 -0.41
C LEU A 96 1.11 10.87 -0.93
N PHE A 97 0.95 9.84 -0.10
CA PHE A 97 1.30 8.47 -0.48
C PHE A 97 0.46 7.98 -1.65
N LYS A 98 -0.82 8.37 -1.72
CA LYS A 98 -1.68 8.02 -2.84
C LYS A 98 -1.26 8.69 -4.15
N ALA A 99 -0.86 9.95 -4.08
CA ALA A 99 -0.39 10.68 -5.25
C ALA A 99 0.90 10.08 -5.83
N ILE A 100 1.80 9.60 -4.96
CA ILE A 100 3.04 8.94 -5.36
C ILE A 100 2.78 7.51 -5.86
N CYS A 101 1.94 6.76 -5.15
CA CYS A 101 1.66 5.35 -5.43
C CYS A 101 0.15 5.09 -5.59
N PRO A 102 -0.44 5.48 -6.74
CA PRO A 102 -1.90 5.40 -6.95
C PRO A 102 -2.45 3.97 -7.00
N ARG A 103 -1.57 2.98 -7.25
CA ARG A 103 -1.91 1.55 -7.32
C ARG A 103 -1.63 0.79 -6.01
N ALA A 104 -1.30 1.49 -4.93
CA ALA A 104 -1.13 0.94 -3.60
C ALA A 104 -2.20 1.48 -2.64
N TYR A 105 -2.44 0.77 -1.53
CA TYR A 105 -3.15 1.32 -0.37
C TYR A 105 -2.30 2.40 0.27
N SER A 106 -2.88 3.59 0.51
CA SER A 106 -2.21 4.67 1.24
C SER A 106 -2.62 4.80 2.71
N TYR A 107 -3.77 4.22 3.09
CA TYR A 107 -4.27 4.15 4.47
C TYR A 107 -5.25 2.97 4.60
N ALA A 108 -5.68 2.62 5.83
CA ALA A 108 -6.35 1.36 6.12
C ALA A 108 -7.64 1.09 5.30
N TYR A 109 -8.40 2.12 4.92
CA TYR A 109 -9.66 1.99 4.17
C TYR A 109 -9.58 2.48 2.71
N ASP A 110 -8.40 2.47 2.10
CA ASP A 110 -8.17 2.84 0.69
C ASP A 110 -8.57 1.71 -0.30
N GLU A 111 -9.83 1.28 -0.27
CA GLU A 111 -10.27 0.10 -1.03
C GLU A 111 -10.46 0.36 -2.53
N SER A 112 -10.90 1.56 -2.92
CA SER A 112 -11.36 1.85 -4.30
C SER A 112 -10.26 1.75 -5.37
N SER A 113 -8.99 1.79 -4.96
CA SER A 113 -7.85 1.74 -5.89
C SER A 113 -6.68 0.88 -5.40
N GLY A 114 -6.62 0.53 -4.11
CA GLY A 114 -5.58 -0.34 -3.55
C GLY A 114 -5.84 -1.84 -3.73
N LEU A 115 -7.08 -2.30 -3.53
CA LEU A 115 -7.40 -3.73 -3.60
C LEU A 115 -7.55 -4.20 -5.04
N LYS A 116 -6.88 -5.29 -5.37
CA LYS A 116 -7.05 -5.98 -6.63
C LYS A 116 -7.70 -7.33 -6.39
N THR A 117 -8.59 -7.69 -7.30
CA THR A 117 -9.35 -8.94 -7.25
C THR A 117 -9.09 -9.70 -8.56
N CYS A 118 -8.62 -10.94 -8.48
CA CYS A 118 -8.20 -11.71 -9.66
C CYS A 118 -8.33 -13.21 -9.42
N ARG A 119 -8.48 -13.97 -10.51
CA ARG A 119 -8.14 -15.40 -10.53
C ARG A 119 -6.81 -15.54 -11.26
N ALA A 120 -5.77 -15.95 -10.55
CA ALA A 120 -4.42 -16.11 -11.10
C ALA A 120 -3.80 -17.42 -10.63
N SER A 121 -2.95 -18.03 -11.46
CA SER A 121 -2.22 -19.24 -11.07
C SER A 121 -0.94 -18.92 -10.29
N ARG A 122 -0.35 -17.73 -10.51
CA ARG A 122 0.86 -17.28 -9.80
C ARG A 122 0.94 -15.75 -9.78
N TYR A 123 1.85 -15.23 -8.96
CA TYR A 123 2.18 -13.81 -8.87
C TYR A 123 3.68 -13.61 -9.03
N VAL A 124 4.06 -12.50 -9.66
CA VAL A 124 5.43 -12.02 -9.73
C VAL A 124 5.53 -10.79 -8.83
N ILE A 125 6.33 -10.90 -7.79
CA ILE A 125 6.64 -9.79 -6.88
C ILE A 125 8.04 -9.28 -7.25
N THR A 126 8.14 -8.02 -7.63
CA THR A 126 9.40 -7.39 -8.04
C THR A 126 9.73 -6.27 -7.07
N PHE A 127 10.91 -6.37 -6.45
CA PHE A 127 11.49 -5.28 -5.66
C PHE A 127 12.32 -4.39 -6.57
N CYS A 128 12.17 -3.07 -6.40
CA CYS A 128 12.76 -2.06 -7.29
C CYS A 128 12.44 -2.34 -8.78
N PRO A 129 11.15 -2.44 -9.17
CA PRO A 129 10.77 -2.68 -10.55
C PRO A 129 11.33 -1.59 -11.47
N PRO A 130 11.71 -1.93 -12.71
CA PRO A 130 12.21 -0.97 -13.68
C PRO A 130 11.09 -0.01 -14.07
N ASN A 131 11.40 1.29 -14.12
CA ASN A 131 10.52 2.33 -14.65
C ASN A 131 10.37 2.21 -16.18
#